data_AF-A0A2E8S160-F1
#
_entry.id   AF-A0A2E8S160-F1
#
_cell.length_a   1.000
_cell.length_b   1.000
_cell.length_c   1.000
_cell.angle_alpha   90.00
_cell.angle_beta   90.00
_cell.angle_gamma   90.00
#
_symmetry.space_group_name_H-M   'P 1'
#
loop_
_entity.id
_entity.type
_entity.pdbx_description
1 polymer ?
#
loop_
_entity_poly.entity_id
_entity_poly.type
_entity_poly.pdbx_seq_one_letter_code
_entity_poly.pdbx_strand_id
1 'polypeptide(L)'
;MFRKGDFPPVTGVFGSFSGASGLTDTESVDGEHPCQGCVAPCCSTVTVFEMTPRTFRDVDYLGYILGFDRLELMWLPDGSVEVNYRALCRHLERSTGRCKVHDTPEQPDLCRDYDAKSCAYKPQFLGVPRSDSIRVSEARFAAVAALFSYDARGRIVKAPDSDAIRTIMVRSDSSHEKEESAEYGKTRSTVQVPDGSEGLQERSHEEARLSPCEGCSAPCCDVLLFRLPDPVDRAVVDFYSYISGFPGLEIASTPRGWVVQCFSRCRHLNRDQRCDLYGQKERPVHCQTYDAWSCRYVPTFLQGDELYTSIPVDQWAKVVGLFVFDESGQTVDPPDHQSISAQIKNG
;
A
#
# COMPACT_ATOMS: atom_id res chain seq x y z
N MET A 1 6.30 -1.24 -20.15
CA MET A 1 7.18 -2.24 -19.49
C MET A 1 8.01 -1.64 -18.35
N PHE A 2 7.61 -1.81 -17.07
CA PHE A 2 8.32 -1.37 -15.83
C PHE A 2 9.80 -1.74 -15.84
N ARG A 3 10.73 -0.81 -16.08
CA ARG A 3 12.18 -1.04 -16.02
C ARG A 3 12.60 -1.27 -14.57
N LYS A 4 13.65 -2.07 -14.38
CA LYS A 4 14.36 -2.21 -13.10
C LYS A 4 14.89 -0.81 -12.74
N GLY A 5 14.17 -0.08 -11.89
CA GLY A 5 14.43 1.34 -11.56
C GLY A 5 13.21 2.27 -11.60
N ASP A 6 12.08 1.83 -12.16
CA ASP A 6 10.84 2.65 -12.16
C ASP A 6 10.12 2.64 -10.80
N PHE A 7 10.46 1.67 -9.96
CA PHE A 7 10.12 1.66 -8.54
C PHE A 7 11.42 1.84 -7.75
N PRO A 8 11.43 2.63 -6.66
CA PRO A 8 12.54 2.60 -5.72
C PRO A 8 12.83 1.15 -5.32
N PRO A 9 14.10 0.75 -5.18
CA PRO A 9 14.44 -0.61 -4.78
C PRO A 9 13.77 -0.91 -3.43
N VAL A 10 12.93 -1.95 -3.40
CA VAL A 10 12.43 -2.52 -2.15
C VAL A 10 13.63 -3.18 -1.49
N THR A 11 14.20 -2.54 -0.47
CA THR A 11 15.28 -3.10 0.34
C THR A 11 14.76 -3.67 1.67
N GLY A 12 13.48 -3.48 1.97
CA GLY A 12 12.84 -4.09 3.12
C GLY A 12 12.43 -5.52 2.79
N VAL A 13 13.02 -6.49 3.50
CA VAL A 13 12.26 -7.68 3.88
C VAL A 13 11.12 -7.10 4.69
N PHE A 14 9.87 -7.16 4.21
CA PHE A 14 8.68 -6.73 4.99
C PHE A 14 8.91 -7.26 6.39
N GLY A 15 9.15 -6.31 7.32
CA GLY A 15 9.92 -6.54 8.54
C GLY A 15 9.70 -7.94 9.02
N SER A 16 10.74 -8.79 8.97
CA SER A 16 10.62 -10.23 9.15
C SER A 16 9.53 -10.45 10.17
N PHE A 17 8.38 -10.96 9.73
CA PHE A 17 7.43 -11.60 10.62
C PHE A 17 8.14 -12.89 11.06
N SER A 18 9.29 -12.73 11.73
CA SER A 18 9.79 -13.59 12.75
C SER A 18 8.73 -13.53 13.83
N GLY A 19 7.58 -14.14 13.56
CA GLY A 19 6.90 -14.94 14.56
C GLY A 19 7.98 -15.89 15.03
N ALA A 20 8.78 -15.43 16.00
CA ALA A 20 9.59 -16.32 16.78
C ALA A 20 8.61 -17.39 17.22
N SER A 21 8.86 -18.61 16.80
CA SER A 21 8.14 -19.83 17.14
C SER A 21 8.19 -20.15 18.64
N GLY A 22 8.32 -19.13 19.48
CA GLY A 22 8.18 -19.16 20.93
C GLY A 22 6.75 -18.87 21.36
N LEU A 23 5.77 -19.57 20.78
CA LEU A 23 4.52 -19.82 21.48
C LEU A 23 4.87 -20.80 22.61
N THR A 24 5.21 -20.26 23.78
CA THR A 24 5.00 -21.02 25.01
C THR A 24 3.49 -21.09 25.18
N ASP A 25 2.96 -22.31 25.27
CA ASP A 25 1.57 -22.65 25.60
C ASP A 25 1.14 -21.97 26.90
N THR A 26 0.91 -20.66 26.86
CA THR A 26 0.35 -19.89 27.95
C THR A 26 -1.13 -19.86 27.73
N GLU A 27 -1.75 -20.97 28.18
CA GLU A 27 -3.16 -21.13 28.53
C GLU A 27 -4.02 -19.96 28.02
N SER A 28 -4.56 -20.13 26.81
CA SER A 28 -5.79 -19.44 26.46
C SER A 28 -6.81 -19.82 27.54
N VAL A 29 -7.22 -18.83 28.34
CA VAL A 29 -8.36 -19.01 29.24
C VAL A 29 -9.53 -19.39 28.33
N ASP A 30 -10.05 -20.59 28.57
CA ASP A 30 -10.95 -21.34 27.70
C ASP A 30 -11.89 -20.48 26.81
N GLY A 31 -11.63 -20.48 25.50
CA GLY A 31 -12.63 -20.13 24.47
C GLY A 31 -12.86 -18.64 24.15
N GLU A 32 -12.09 -17.69 24.69
CA GLU A 32 -12.22 -16.28 24.28
C GLU A 32 -11.46 -15.96 22.99
N HIS A 33 -12.15 -15.32 22.02
CA HIS A 33 -11.55 -14.90 20.76
C HIS A 33 -10.43 -13.87 21.02
N PRO A 34 -9.23 -14.00 20.41
CA PRO A 34 -8.08 -13.11 20.68
C PRO A 34 -8.35 -11.62 20.39
N CYS A 35 -9.34 -11.31 19.57
CA CYS A 35 -9.73 -9.95 19.21
C CYS A 35 -10.88 -9.41 20.07
N GLN A 36 -11.45 -10.20 20.99
CA GLN A 36 -12.55 -9.75 21.83
C GLN A 36 -12.11 -8.55 22.69
N GLY A 37 -12.83 -7.43 22.57
CA GLY A 37 -12.48 -6.17 23.25
C GLY A 37 -11.25 -5.46 22.67
N CYS A 38 -10.65 -5.98 21.60
CA CYS A 38 -9.60 -5.30 20.85
C CYS A 38 -10.24 -4.36 19.82
N VAL A 39 -9.65 -3.19 19.62
CA VAL A 39 -10.01 -2.29 18.50
C VAL A 39 -9.45 -2.76 17.15
N ALA A 40 -8.77 -3.91 17.15
CA ALA A 40 -8.26 -4.65 15.99
C ALA A 40 -7.47 -3.77 15.00
N PRO A 41 -6.37 -3.12 15.43
CA PRO A 41 -5.61 -2.24 14.54
C PRO A 41 -4.98 -2.99 13.36
N CYS A 42 -4.61 -4.26 13.53
CA CYS A 42 -4.21 -5.16 12.45
C CYS A 42 -5.35 -5.46 11.45
N CYS A 43 -6.61 -5.25 11.81
CA CYS A 43 -7.73 -5.37 10.88
C CYS A 43 -8.17 -4.00 10.32
N SER A 44 -7.52 -2.90 10.69
CA SER A 44 -7.83 -1.56 10.19
C SER A 44 -6.68 -0.92 9.42
N THR A 45 -5.49 -1.52 9.46
CA THR A 45 -4.29 -0.98 8.84
C THR A 45 -3.35 -2.10 8.41
N VAL A 46 -2.75 -1.96 7.24
CA VAL A 46 -1.75 -2.89 6.70
C VAL A 46 -0.60 -2.13 6.06
N THR A 47 0.63 -2.54 6.34
CA THR A 47 1.82 -2.04 5.65
C THR A 47 1.85 -2.61 4.23
N VAL A 48 1.83 -1.74 3.23
CA VAL A 48 1.84 -2.13 1.80
C VAL A 48 3.19 -1.91 1.13
N PHE A 49 4.07 -1.14 1.76
CA PHE A 49 5.37 -0.81 1.24
C PHE A 49 6.29 -0.30 2.34
N GLU A 50 7.58 -0.56 2.22
CA GLU A 50 8.62 -0.09 3.14
C GLU A 50 9.81 0.39 2.33
N MET A 51 10.41 1.53 2.73
CA MET A 51 11.64 2.03 2.12
C MET A 51 12.49 2.81 3.11
N THR A 52 13.81 2.85 2.88
CA THR A 52 14.68 3.86 3.52
C THR A 52 14.97 4.97 2.51
N PRO A 53 14.57 6.23 2.75
CA PRO A 53 14.89 7.31 1.84
C PRO A 53 16.40 7.53 1.76
N ARG A 54 16.96 7.57 0.54
CA ARG A 54 18.39 7.81 0.28
C ARG A 54 18.64 9.06 -0.54
N THR A 55 17.62 9.56 -1.22
CA THR A 55 17.69 10.70 -2.13
C THR A 55 16.53 11.67 -1.92
N PHE A 56 16.66 12.88 -2.47
CA PHE A 56 15.57 13.85 -2.57
C PHE A 56 14.34 13.26 -3.26
N ARG A 57 14.54 12.43 -4.31
CA ARG A 57 13.43 11.78 -5.03
C ARG A 57 12.67 10.79 -4.15
N ASP A 58 13.35 10.14 -3.22
CA ASP A 58 12.69 9.24 -2.27
C ASP A 58 11.80 10.02 -1.30
N VAL A 59 12.31 11.15 -0.77
CA VAL A 59 11.53 12.02 0.12
C VAL A 59 10.36 12.66 -0.64
N ASP A 60 10.56 13.10 -1.88
CA ASP A 60 9.47 13.60 -2.74
C ASP A 60 8.42 12.51 -3.02
N TYR A 61 8.85 11.27 -3.25
CA TYR A 61 7.94 10.14 -3.49
C TYR A 61 7.09 9.82 -2.25
N LEU A 62 7.63 9.94 -1.04
CA LEU A 62 6.85 9.84 0.20
C LEU A 62 5.78 10.94 0.30
N GLY A 63 6.11 12.16 -0.14
CA GLY A 63 5.14 13.25 -0.25
C GLY A 63 4.04 12.97 -1.28
N TYR A 64 4.41 12.40 -2.43
CA TYR A 64 3.46 11.92 -3.43
C TYR A 64 2.49 10.87 -2.87
N ILE A 65 2.99 9.88 -2.14
CA ILE A 65 2.18 8.83 -1.49
C ILE A 65 1.16 9.44 -0.52
N LEU A 66 1.56 10.44 0.28
CA LEU A 66 0.67 11.12 1.22
C LEU A 66 -0.45 11.94 0.57
N GLY A 67 -0.34 12.22 -0.73
CA GLY A 67 -1.42 12.84 -1.49
C GLY A 67 -2.60 11.89 -1.75
N PHE A 68 -2.45 10.59 -1.50
CA PHE A 68 -3.50 9.59 -1.67
C PHE A 68 -4.25 9.36 -0.38
N ASP A 69 -5.57 9.19 -0.49
CA ASP A 69 -6.40 8.83 0.65
C ASP A 69 -5.95 7.51 1.28
N ARG A 70 -6.31 7.32 2.55
CA ARG A 70 -6.02 6.08 3.31
C ARG A 70 -4.55 5.75 3.54
N LEU A 71 -3.60 6.47 2.92
CA LEU A 71 -2.18 6.21 3.11
C LEU A 71 -1.59 7.11 4.17
N GLU A 72 -0.73 6.50 4.99
CA GLU A 72 -0.02 7.18 6.06
C GLU A 72 1.42 6.68 6.10
N LEU A 73 2.32 7.54 6.56
CA LEU A 73 3.71 7.18 6.76
C LEU A 73 3.95 6.87 8.24
N MET A 74 4.67 5.80 8.50
CA MET A 74 5.21 5.50 9.81
C MET A 74 6.73 5.47 9.72
N TRP A 75 7.35 6.42 10.41
CA TRP A 75 8.81 6.54 10.50
C TRP A 75 9.32 5.59 11.57
N LEU A 76 10.24 4.69 11.22
CA LEU A 76 10.83 3.72 12.14
C LEU A 76 12.15 4.25 12.74
N PRO A 77 12.62 3.68 13.88
CA PRO A 77 13.82 4.16 14.56
C PRO A 77 15.11 4.02 13.74
N ASP A 78 15.15 3.05 12.83
CA ASP A 78 16.28 2.83 11.93
C ASP A 78 16.30 3.78 10.72
N GLY A 79 15.32 4.68 10.65
CA GLY A 79 15.15 5.66 9.58
C GLY A 79 14.42 5.13 8.34
N SER A 80 13.97 3.88 8.34
CA SER A 80 13.03 3.39 7.33
C SER A 80 11.63 4.00 7.53
N VAL A 81 10.83 3.95 6.48
CA VAL A 81 9.48 4.48 6.42
C VAL A 81 8.56 3.39 5.88
N GLU A 82 7.59 3.01 6.70
CA GLU A 82 6.48 2.15 6.30
C GLU A 82 5.34 3.00 5.74
N VAL A 83 4.78 2.55 4.62
CA VAL A 83 3.55 3.07 4.04
C VAL A 83 2.41 2.17 4.47
N ASN A 84 1.55 2.74 5.30
CA ASN A 84 0.41 2.08 5.90
C ASN A 84 -0.87 2.43 5.14
N TYR A 85 -1.60 1.42 4.70
CA TYR A 85 -2.93 1.55 4.09
C TYR A 85 -4.02 1.33 5.14
N ARG A 86 -4.92 2.30 5.28
CA ARG A 86 -6.04 2.25 6.20
C ARG A 86 -7.34 1.85 5.52
N ALA A 87 -7.81 0.66 5.85
CA ALA A 87 -9.16 0.22 5.57
C ALA A 87 -9.53 -0.86 6.57
N LEU A 88 -10.83 -1.00 6.84
CA LEU A 88 -11.30 -2.13 7.64
C LEU A 88 -11.29 -3.39 6.77
N CYS A 89 -10.57 -4.42 7.21
CA CYS A 89 -10.58 -5.74 6.61
C CYS A 89 -12.02 -6.23 6.44
N ARG A 90 -12.33 -6.82 5.29
CA ARG A 90 -13.66 -7.31 4.94
C ARG A 90 -14.22 -8.36 5.90
N HIS A 91 -13.31 -9.03 6.62
CA HIS A 91 -13.65 -10.07 7.58
C HIS A 91 -13.88 -9.51 9.00
N LEU A 92 -13.59 -8.24 9.28
CA LEU A 92 -13.86 -7.65 10.58
C LEU A 92 -15.37 -7.37 10.77
N GLU A 93 -15.97 -7.97 11.78
CA GLU A 93 -17.33 -7.68 12.23
C GLU A 93 -17.31 -6.46 13.17
N ARG A 94 -17.72 -5.30 12.65
CA ARG A 94 -17.61 -4.02 13.39
C ARG A 94 -18.38 -4.01 14.70
N SER A 95 -19.52 -4.70 14.75
CA SER A 95 -20.38 -4.71 15.94
C SER A 95 -19.75 -5.46 17.12
N THR A 96 -18.84 -6.40 16.85
CA THR A 96 -18.24 -7.28 17.87
C THR A 96 -16.73 -7.17 17.97
N GLY A 97 -16.07 -6.54 16.98
CA GLY A 97 -14.61 -6.52 16.84
C GLY A 97 -13.99 -7.88 16.47
N ARG A 98 -14.82 -8.88 16.11
CA ARG A 98 -14.38 -10.25 15.82
C ARG A 98 -14.10 -10.47 14.34
N CYS A 99 -13.25 -11.43 14.03
CA CYS A 99 -13.04 -11.87 12.66
C CYS A 99 -14.13 -12.88 12.26
N LYS A 100 -14.85 -12.63 11.17
CA LYS A 100 -15.92 -13.49 10.65
C LYS A 100 -15.43 -14.85 10.14
N VAL A 101 -14.13 -14.96 9.85
CA VAL A 101 -13.49 -16.19 9.36
C VAL A 101 -12.55 -16.78 10.41
N HIS A 102 -12.69 -16.42 11.69
CA HIS A 102 -11.87 -17.02 12.73
C HIS A 102 -12.08 -18.54 12.79
N ASP A 103 -10.98 -19.29 12.85
CA ASP A 103 -10.92 -20.75 12.87
C ASP A 103 -11.56 -21.43 11.64
N THR A 104 -11.66 -20.70 10.52
CA THR A 104 -12.09 -21.27 9.24
C THR A 104 -10.91 -21.40 8.26
N PRO A 105 -11.04 -22.22 7.20
CA PRO A 105 -10.01 -22.33 6.17
C PRO A 105 -9.72 -21.02 5.42
N GLU A 106 -10.64 -20.05 5.46
CA GLU A 106 -10.47 -18.72 4.86
C GLU A 106 -9.63 -17.76 5.72
N GLN A 107 -9.33 -18.11 6.99
CA GLN A 107 -8.42 -17.31 7.82
C GLN A 107 -6.98 -17.43 7.29
N PRO A 108 -6.31 -16.31 6.96
CA PRO A 108 -4.87 -16.35 6.68
C PRO A 108 -4.10 -16.89 7.89
N ASP A 109 -3.07 -17.69 7.65
CA ASP A 109 -2.22 -18.25 8.69
C ASP A 109 -1.54 -17.14 9.50
N LEU A 110 -1.14 -16.04 8.87
CA LEU A 110 -0.62 -14.83 9.52
C LEU A 110 -1.60 -14.25 10.54
N CYS A 111 -2.91 -14.35 10.29
CA CYS A 111 -3.93 -13.94 11.25
C CYS A 111 -4.15 -14.98 12.35
N ARG A 112 -3.95 -16.26 12.05
CA ARG A 112 -4.11 -17.39 12.97
C ARG A 112 -2.97 -17.42 14.00
N ASP A 113 -1.75 -17.18 13.52
CA ASP A 113 -0.52 -17.17 14.31
C ASP A 113 -0.31 -15.84 15.06
N TYR A 114 -1.23 -14.89 14.86
CA TYR A 114 -1.14 -13.57 15.46
C TYR A 114 -1.45 -13.59 16.97
N ASP A 115 -0.48 -13.23 17.80
CA ASP A 115 -0.69 -13.07 19.23
C ASP A 115 -1.23 -11.67 19.58
N ALA A 116 -2.50 -11.61 19.98
CA ALA A 116 -3.14 -10.36 20.41
C ALA A 116 -2.54 -9.77 21.70
N LYS A 117 -1.85 -10.55 22.54
CA LYS A 117 -1.20 -10.07 23.77
C LYS A 117 0.08 -9.29 23.44
N SER A 118 0.87 -9.75 22.48
CA SER A 118 2.09 -9.10 21.99
C SER A 118 1.89 -8.26 20.72
N CYS A 119 0.64 -7.88 20.42
CA CYS A 119 0.25 -7.13 19.23
C CYS A 119 1.08 -5.84 19.02
N ALA A 120 2.01 -5.86 18.06
CA ALA A 120 2.87 -4.73 17.69
C ALA A 120 2.09 -3.49 17.21
N TYR A 121 0.87 -3.68 16.70
CA TYR A 121 0.02 -2.58 16.26
C TYR A 121 -0.56 -1.77 17.43
N LYS A 122 -0.74 -2.36 18.62
CA LYS A 122 -1.31 -1.65 19.79
C LYS A 122 -0.48 -0.41 20.16
N PRO A 123 0.84 -0.49 20.39
CA PRO A 123 1.62 0.69 20.70
C PRO A 123 1.66 1.70 19.56
N GLN A 124 1.65 1.25 18.30
CA GLN A 124 1.74 2.11 17.12
C GLN A 124 0.47 2.92 16.84
N PHE A 125 -0.71 2.31 17.02
CA PHE A 125 -1.98 2.89 16.59
C PHE A 125 -2.89 3.33 17.73
N LEU A 126 -2.68 2.85 18.96
CA LEU A 126 -3.54 3.19 20.12
C LEU A 126 -2.97 4.28 21.02
N GLY A 127 -2.02 5.05 20.50
CA GLY A 127 -1.47 6.22 21.21
C GLY A 127 -0.73 5.85 22.49
N VAL A 128 -0.22 4.62 22.61
CA VAL A 128 0.62 4.28 23.76
C VAL A 128 1.95 5.04 23.59
N PRO A 129 2.42 5.82 24.58
CA PRO A 129 3.56 6.74 24.46
C PRO A 129 4.93 6.13 24.11
N ARG A 130 4.99 4.83 23.82
CA ARG A 130 6.20 4.03 23.71
C ARG A 130 6.46 3.48 22.31
N SER A 131 5.67 3.80 21.28
CA SER A 131 6.11 3.46 19.93
C SER A 131 7.33 4.32 19.61
N ASP A 132 8.45 3.65 19.41
CA ASP A 132 9.67 4.15 18.82
C ASP A 132 9.46 4.62 17.37
N SER A 133 8.37 4.16 16.74
CA SER A 133 7.84 4.68 15.49
C SER A 133 7.02 5.98 15.63
N ILE A 134 6.98 6.77 14.55
CA ILE A 134 6.33 8.08 14.48
C ILE A 134 5.41 8.14 13.27
N ARG A 135 4.11 8.37 13.49
CA ARG A 135 3.14 8.56 12.42
C ARG A 135 3.23 9.98 11.86
N VAL A 136 3.40 10.10 10.54
CA VAL A 136 3.54 11.38 9.84
C VAL A 136 2.39 11.56 8.86
N SER A 137 1.52 12.53 9.14
CA SER A 137 0.45 12.96 8.23
C SER A 137 0.97 13.90 7.14
N GLU A 138 0.23 14.04 6.04
CA GLU A 138 0.45 15.04 4.99
C GLU A 138 0.76 16.45 5.54
N ALA A 139 -0.10 16.97 6.43
CA ALA A 139 0.04 18.31 7.00
C ALA A 139 1.37 18.55 7.74
N ARG A 140 1.99 17.47 8.24
CA ARG A 140 3.24 17.51 9.00
C ARG A 140 4.44 17.13 8.15
N PHE A 141 4.22 16.45 7.03
CA PHE A 141 5.29 15.91 6.18
C PHE A 141 6.18 17.01 5.61
N ALA A 142 5.63 18.16 5.22
CA ALA A 142 6.43 19.28 4.74
C ALA A 142 7.49 19.74 5.76
N ALA A 143 7.15 19.74 7.06
CA ALA A 143 8.07 20.09 8.12
C ALA A 143 9.13 19.00 8.35
N VAL A 144 8.77 17.72 8.23
CA VAL A 144 9.72 16.59 8.28
C VAL A 144 10.67 16.61 7.10
N ALA A 145 10.15 16.82 5.88
CA ALA A 145 10.93 16.90 4.65
C ALA A 145 11.97 18.04 4.71
N ALA A 146 11.64 19.16 5.37
CA ALA A 146 12.56 20.28 5.57
C ALA A 146 13.76 19.97 6.50
N LEU A 147 13.72 18.88 7.27
CA LEU A 147 14.84 18.47 8.12
C LEU A 147 15.96 17.76 7.33
N PHE A 148 15.68 17.29 6.12
CA PHE A 148 16.67 16.63 5.28
C PHE A 148 17.67 17.62 4.71
N SER A 149 18.91 17.17 4.56
CA SER A 149 19.93 17.89 3.79
C SER A 149 20.44 17.00 2.67
N TYR A 150 20.73 17.62 1.52
CA TYR A 150 21.11 16.92 0.29
C TYR A 150 22.44 17.44 -0.25
N ASP A 151 23.20 16.57 -0.93
CA ASP A 151 24.34 16.98 -1.75
C ASP A 151 23.88 17.53 -3.12
N ALA A 152 24.84 17.97 -3.95
CA ALA A 152 24.56 18.48 -5.30
C ALA A 152 23.96 17.43 -6.26
N ARG A 153 23.99 16.13 -5.91
CA ARG A 153 23.38 15.03 -6.67
C ARG A 153 22.02 14.62 -6.08
N GLY A 154 21.52 15.34 -5.08
CA GLY A 154 20.27 15.04 -4.40
C GLY A 154 20.37 13.81 -3.48
N ARG A 155 21.55 13.34 -3.10
CA ARG A 155 21.71 12.28 -2.10
C ARG A 155 21.57 12.87 -0.71
N ILE A 156 20.92 12.15 0.19
CA ILE A 156 20.77 12.58 1.57
C ILE A 156 22.15 12.53 2.25
N VAL A 157 22.59 13.68 2.74
CA VAL A 157 23.81 13.81 3.59
C VAL A 157 23.48 13.90 5.06
N LYS A 158 22.24 14.30 5.40
CA LYS A 158 21.70 14.32 6.75
C LYS A 158 20.22 13.97 6.71
N ALA A 159 19.85 12.87 7.36
CA ALA A 159 18.46 12.52 7.65
C ALA A 159 18.12 12.99 9.08
N PRO A 160 16.86 13.34 9.38
CA PRO A 160 16.43 13.56 10.75
C PRO A 160 16.43 12.24 11.54
N ASP A 161 16.81 12.31 12.81
CA ASP A 161 16.57 11.23 13.76
C ASP A 161 15.13 11.29 14.30
N SER A 162 14.72 10.25 15.02
CA SER A 162 13.37 10.15 15.60
C SER A 162 13.05 11.31 16.55
N ASP A 163 14.03 11.83 17.29
CA ASP A 163 13.81 12.93 18.25
C ASP A 163 13.51 14.26 17.54
N ALA A 164 14.21 14.54 16.45
CA ALA A 164 13.95 15.70 15.61
C ALA A 164 12.54 15.65 15.00
N ILE A 165 12.11 14.47 14.53
CA ILE A 165 10.76 14.29 13.97
C ILE A 165 9.71 14.45 15.09
N ARG A 166 9.89 13.82 16.26
CA ARG A 166 8.97 13.96 17.42
C ARG A 166 8.79 15.40 17.85
N THR A 167 9.87 16.19 17.85
CA THR A 167 9.83 17.61 18.19
C THR A 167 8.90 18.40 17.27
N ILE A 168 8.82 18.05 15.98
CA ILE A 168 7.87 18.65 15.03
C ILE A 168 6.44 18.18 15.32
N MET A 169 6.26 16.89 15.63
CA MET A 169 4.93 16.32 15.87
C MET A 169 4.25 16.97 17.09
N VAL A 170 4.95 17.09 18.22
CA VAL A 170 4.41 17.67 19.47
C VAL A 170 3.97 19.13 19.29
N ARG A 171 4.65 19.90 18.45
CA ARG A 171 4.31 21.32 18.19
C ARG A 171 2.99 21.50 17.41
N SER A 172 2.53 20.45 16.75
CA SER A 172 1.45 20.51 15.76
C SER A 172 0.09 20.01 16.27
N ASP A 173 -0.01 19.56 17.52
CA ASP A 173 -1.18 18.84 18.08
C ASP A 173 -2.38 19.74 18.48
N SER A 174 -2.33 21.06 18.28
CA SER A 174 -3.32 21.95 18.91
C SER A 174 -4.60 22.26 18.10
N SER A 175 -4.79 21.81 16.85
CA SER A 175 -5.96 22.29 16.08
C SER A 175 -6.59 21.43 14.97
N HIS A 176 -5.97 20.34 14.48
CA HIS A 176 -6.44 19.77 13.20
C HIS A 176 -6.64 18.25 13.09
N GLU A 177 -6.45 17.47 14.15
CA GLU A 177 -6.80 16.04 14.13
C GLU A 177 -8.27 15.81 14.51
N LYS A 178 -9.20 16.48 13.82
CA LYS A 178 -10.57 15.96 13.79
C LYS A 178 -10.48 14.67 13.00
N GLU A 179 -10.52 13.54 13.71
CA GLU A 179 -10.71 12.21 13.16
C GLU A 179 -11.79 12.29 12.08
N GLU A 180 -11.37 12.35 10.83
CA GLU A 180 -12.20 11.89 9.73
C GLU A 180 -12.35 10.38 9.90
N SER A 181 -13.21 10.02 10.86
CA SER A 181 -13.99 8.79 10.93
C SER A 181 -14.93 8.72 9.70
N ALA A 182 -14.43 9.10 8.52
CA ALA A 182 -15.13 8.97 7.27
C ALA A 182 -15.51 7.50 7.15
N GLU A 183 -16.77 7.28 6.82
CA GLU A 183 -17.39 5.99 6.65
C GLU A 183 -16.66 5.22 5.52
N TYR A 184 -15.50 4.64 5.82
CA TYR A 184 -14.59 3.97 4.86
C TYR A 184 -15.20 2.70 4.23
N GLY A 185 -16.50 2.46 4.43
CA GLY A 185 -17.17 1.19 4.17
C GLY A 185 -18.10 1.12 2.95
N LYS A 186 -18.36 2.19 2.19
CA LYS A 186 -19.51 2.14 1.25
C LYS A 186 -19.28 2.34 -0.24
N THR A 187 -18.11 2.74 -0.69
CA THR A 187 -17.87 2.85 -2.12
C THR A 187 -16.53 2.25 -2.45
N ARG A 188 -16.55 1.00 -2.93
CA ARG A 188 -15.77 0.70 -4.13
C ARG A 188 -16.26 1.76 -5.11
N SER A 189 -15.51 2.86 -5.25
CA SER A 189 -15.55 3.57 -6.51
C SER A 189 -15.02 2.50 -7.45
N THR A 190 -15.92 1.67 -7.98
CA THR A 190 -15.62 0.93 -9.19
C THR A 190 -15.15 2.05 -10.08
N VAL A 191 -13.83 2.12 -10.29
CA VAL A 191 -13.28 2.87 -11.38
C VAL A 191 -13.95 2.19 -12.56
N GLN A 192 -15.12 2.71 -12.93
CA GLN A 192 -15.76 2.37 -14.17
C GLN A 192 -14.75 2.94 -15.13
N VAL A 193 -13.86 2.08 -15.61
CA VAL A 193 -13.11 2.34 -16.82
C VAL A 193 -14.21 2.72 -17.80
N PRO A 194 -14.32 4.00 -18.18
CA PRO A 194 -15.36 4.40 -19.10
C PRO A 194 -15.21 3.47 -20.32
N ASP A 195 -16.32 3.00 -20.89
CA ASP A 195 -16.34 2.18 -22.11
C ASP A 195 -15.94 3.04 -23.35
N GLY A 196 -14.93 3.90 -23.16
CA GLY A 196 -14.51 5.01 -24.00
C GLY A 196 -13.25 4.65 -24.77
N SER A 197 -13.18 3.45 -25.33
CA SER A 197 -12.27 3.19 -26.46
C SER A 197 -12.65 4.05 -27.69
N GLU A 198 -13.85 4.62 -27.72
CA GLU A 198 -14.28 5.60 -28.71
C GLU A 198 -13.64 6.98 -28.44
N GLY A 199 -12.47 7.21 -29.03
CA GLY A 199 -12.00 8.57 -29.32
C GLY A 199 -10.82 9.08 -28.50
N LEU A 200 -9.80 8.25 -28.24
CA LEU A 200 -8.45 8.80 -28.03
C LEU A 200 -7.98 9.45 -29.35
N GLN A 201 -8.41 10.70 -29.58
CA GLN A 201 -7.91 11.50 -30.70
C GLN A 201 -6.40 11.67 -30.52
N GLU A 202 -5.64 11.44 -31.60
CA GLU A 202 -4.21 11.75 -31.65
C GLU A 202 -4.03 13.25 -31.39
N ARG A 203 -3.61 13.60 -30.18
CA ARG A 203 -3.26 14.98 -29.81
C ARG A 203 -1.88 15.33 -30.37
N SER A 204 -1.63 16.60 -30.64
CA SER A 204 -0.26 17.02 -30.91
C SER A 204 0.60 16.94 -29.63
N HIS A 205 1.90 16.74 -29.79
CA HIS A 205 2.85 16.73 -28.67
C HIS A 205 2.88 18.04 -27.88
N GLU A 206 2.52 19.16 -28.52
CA GLU A 206 2.48 20.49 -27.90
C GLU A 206 1.24 20.67 -27.00
N GLU A 207 0.06 20.22 -27.44
CA GLU A 207 -1.17 20.26 -26.64
C GLU A 207 -1.07 19.35 -25.39
N ALA A 208 -0.50 18.16 -25.55
CA ALA A 208 -0.29 17.23 -24.44
C ALA A 208 0.72 17.74 -23.40
N ARG A 209 1.67 18.60 -23.80
CA ARG A 209 2.58 19.27 -22.86
C ARG A 209 1.90 20.35 -22.04
N LEU A 210 0.93 21.04 -22.61
CA LEU A 210 0.21 22.10 -21.92
C LEU A 210 -0.79 21.53 -20.90
N SER A 211 -1.44 20.41 -21.23
CA SER A 211 -2.42 19.76 -20.35
C SER A 211 -2.41 18.23 -20.47
N PRO A 212 -1.43 17.53 -19.86
CA PRO A 212 -1.24 16.08 -20.00
C PRO A 212 -2.42 15.24 -19.47
N CYS A 213 -3.25 15.82 -18.60
CA CYS A 213 -4.41 15.15 -18.02
C CYS A 213 -5.72 15.42 -18.77
N GLU A 214 -5.73 16.29 -19.79
CA GLU A 214 -6.98 16.58 -20.48
C GLU A 214 -7.43 15.41 -21.36
N GLY A 215 -8.65 14.93 -21.11
CA GLY A 215 -9.17 13.70 -21.70
C GLY A 215 -8.64 12.42 -21.06
N CYS A 216 -7.79 12.52 -20.04
CA CYS A 216 -7.27 11.38 -19.28
C CYS A 216 -8.20 11.04 -18.12
N SER A 217 -8.46 9.75 -17.87
CA SER A 217 -9.16 9.29 -16.66
C SER A 217 -8.29 9.34 -15.39
N ALA A 218 -7.08 9.87 -15.50
CA ALA A 218 -6.11 10.04 -14.41
C ALA A 218 -5.86 8.79 -13.54
N PRO A 219 -5.63 7.59 -14.11
CA PRO A 219 -5.44 6.37 -13.33
C PRO A 219 -4.22 6.44 -12.39
N CYS A 220 -3.20 7.24 -12.71
CA CYS A 220 -2.07 7.50 -11.82
C CYS A 220 -2.44 8.26 -10.55
N CYS A 221 -3.61 8.88 -10.50
CA CYS A 221 -4.16 9.58 -9.35
C CYS A 221 -5.28 8.78 -8.65
N ASP A 222 -5.62 7.58 -9.11
CA ASP A 222 -6.61 6.68 -8.49
C ASP A 222 -6.01 5.34 -8.04
N VAL A 223 -4.80 5.00 -8.51
CA VAL A 223 -4.13 3.75 -8.17
C VAL A 223 -2.65 3.99 -7.89
N LEU A 224 -2.13 3.40 -6.82
CA LEU A 224 -0.71 3.23 -6.58
C LEU A 224 -0.32 1.77 -6.78
N LEU A 225 0.91 1.56 -7.24
CA LEU A 225 1.50 0.24 -7.42
C LEU A 225 2.69 0.12 -6.48
N PHE A 226 2.64 -0.85 -5.56
CA PHE A 226 3.79 -1.19 -4.72
C PHE A 226 4.26 -2.60 -5.05
N ARG A 227 5.57 -2.78 -5.13
CA ARG A 227 6.16 -4.09 -5.42
C ARG A 227 6.09 -4.97 -4.18
N LEU A 228 5.69 -6.22 -4.37
CA LEU A 228 5.69 -7.26 -3.36
C LEU A 228 6.92 -8.17 -3.50
N PRO A 229 7.37 -8.82 -2.40
CA PRO A 229 8.43 -9.82 -2.44
C PRO A 229 7.97 -11.03 -3.24
N ASP A 230 8.84 -11.69 -4.01
CA ASP A 230 8.42 -12.89 -4.76
C ASP A 230 7.93 -13.99 -3.80
N PRO A 231 6.88 -14.76 -4.16
CA PRO A 231 6.26 -15.78 -3.31
C PRO A 231 7.11 -17.06 -3.24
N VAL A 232 8.29 -16.94 -2.63
CA VAL A 232 9.28 -18.02 -2.50
C VAL A 232 8.90 -19.05 -1.45
N ASP A 233 7.94 -18.72 -0.57
CA ASP A 233 7.43 -19.62 0.46
C ASP A 233 5.94 -19.37 0.78
N ARG A 234 5.37 -20.28 1.57
CA ARG A 234 3.98 -20.23 2.01
C ARG A 234 3.65 -18.97 2.80
N ALA A 235 4.57 -18.46 3.61
CA ALA A 235 4.32 -17.28 4.44
C ALA A 235 4.13 -16.02 3.58
N VAL A 236 4.88 -15.89 2.49
CA VAL A 236 4.68 -14.79 1.52
C VAL A 236 3.34 -14.91 0.80
N VAL A 237 2.95 -16.11 0.36
CA VAL A 237 1.63 -16.33 -0.27
C VAL A 237 0.50 -16.04 0.72
N ASP A 238 0.66 -16.42 1.98
CA ASP A 238 -0.31 -16.13 3.02
C ASP A 238 -0.43 -14.63 3.34
N PHE A 239 0.70 -13.90 3.34
CA PHE A 239 0.71 -12.44 3.45
C PHE A 239 -0.11 -11.77 2.34
N TYR A 240 -0.07 -12.31 1.12
CA TYR A 240 -0.90 -11.81 0.02
C TYR A 240 -2.40 -12.07 0.27
N SER A 241 -2.75 -13.22 0.86
CA SER A 241 -4.12 -13.51 1.31
C SER A 241 -4.59 -12.49 2.34
N TYR A 242 -3.73 -12.16 3.32
CA TYR A 242 -4.00 -11.15 4.33
C TYR A 242 -4.24 -9.77 3.71
N ILE A 243 -3.35 -9.30 2.82
CA ILE A 243 -3.49 -8.01 2.11
C ILE A 243 -4.81 -7.95 1.32
N SER A 244 -5.17 -9.03 0.63
CA SER A 244 -6.39 -9.10 -0.19
C SER A 244 -7.68 -8.94 0.64
N GLY A 245 -7.60 -9.16 1.96
CA GLY A 245 -8.67 -8.89 2.91
C GLY A 245 -9.07 -7.42 2.99
N PHE A 246 -8.17 -6.49 2.65
CA PHE A 246 -8.40 -5.04 2.78
C PHE A 246 -9.08 -4.45 1.53
N PRO A 247 -10.25 -3.80 1.68
CA PRO A 247 -10.93 -3.16 0.56
C PRO A 247 -10.08 -2.08 -0.09
N GLY A 248 -9.94 -2.14 -1.42
CA GLY A 248 -9.11 -1.22 -2.19
C GLY A 248 -7.67 -1.69 -2.38
N LEU A 249 -7.30 -2.87 -1.86
CA LEU A 249 -6.08 -3.56 -2.23
C LEU A 249 -6.43 -4.75 -3.15
N GLU A 250 -5.71 -4.88 -4.26
CA GLU A 250 -5.74 -6.06 -5.12
C GLU A 250 -4.31 -6.51 -5.40
N ILE A 251 -4.09 -7.82 -5.49
CA ILE A 251 -2.80 -8.37 -5.88
C ILE A 251 -2.77 -8.50 -7.39
N ALA A 252 -1.64 -8.18 -8.02
CA ALA A 252 -1.46 -8.40 -9.43
C ALA A 252 -0.13 -9.11 -9.73
N SER A 253 -0.21 -10.02 -10.69
CA SER A 253 0.95 -10.69 -11.27
C SER A 253 1.40 -9.96 -12.54
N THR A 254 2.71 -9.86 -12.72
CA THR A 254 3.36 -9.36 -13.95
C THR A 254 4.53 -10.27 -14.32
N PRO A 255 5.04 -10.23 -15.56
CA PRO A 255 6.27 -10.94 -15.93
C PRO A 255 7.52 -10.53 -15.15
N ARG A 256 7.48 -9.44 -14.37
CA ARG A 256 8.62 -8.93 -13.59
C ARG A 256 8.46 -9.14 -12.08
N GLY A 257 7.40 -9.82 -11.66
CA GLY A 257 7.09 -10.09 -10.26
C GLY A 257 5.71 -9.60 -9.86
N TRP A 258 5.50 -9.50 -8.56
CA TRP A 258 4.22 -9.24 -7.94
C TRP A 258 4.09 -7.80 -7.46
N VAL A 259 2.88 -7.27 -7.53
CA VAL A 259 2.57 -5.93 -7.03
C VAL A 259 1.24 -5.95 -6.27
N VAL A 260 1.12 -5.08 -5.28
CA VAL A 260 -0.18 -4.70 -4.72
C VAL A 260 -0.63 -3.42 -5.40
N GLN A 261 -1.84 -3.47 -5.93
CA GLN A 261 -2.59 -2.31 -6.40
C GLN A 261 -3.32 -1.70 -5.22
N CYS A 262 -2.97 -0.46 -4.90
CA CYS A 262 -3.64 0.33 -3.89
C CYS A 262 -4.59 1.32 -4.59
N PHE A 263 -5.85 0.94 -4.70
CA PHE A 263 -6.93 1.80 -5.18
C PHE A 263 -7.24 2.84 -4.11
N SER A 264 -6.76 4.05 -4.36
CA SER A 264 -6.99 5.20 -3.53
C SER A 264 -6.95 6.46 -4.37
N ARG A 265 -7.87 7.39 -4.10
CA ARG A 265 -7.94 8.63 -4.86
C ARG A 265 -6.94 9.65 -4.29
N CYS A 266 -6.22 10.32 -5.17
CA CYS A 266 -5.41 11.47 -4.85
C CYS A 266 -6.31 12.65 -4.48
N ARG A 267 -6.04 13.28 -3.34
CA ARG A 267 -6.79 14.42 -2.78
C ARG A 267 -6.80 15.64 -3.68
N HIS A 268 -5.79 15.76 -4.53
CA HIS A 268 -5.64 16.84 -5.48
C HIS A 268 -6.30 16.55 -6.83
N LEU A 269 -6.96 15.40 -7.01
CA LEU A 269 -7.67 15.06 -8.24
C LEU A 269 -9.12 15.57 -8.16
N ASN A 270 -9.38 16.67 -8.85
CA ASN A 270 -10.68 17.33 -8.84
C ASN A 270 -11.74 16.56 -9.65
N ARG A 271 -12.95 17.14 -9.71
CA ARG A 271 -14.11 16.52 -10.39
C ARG A 271 -13.95 16.42 -11.90
N ASP A 272 -13.11 17.27 -12.49
CA ASP A 272 -12.84 17.28 -13.93
C ASP A 272 -11.67 16.35 -14.31
N GLN A 273 -11.25 15.47 -13.39
CA GLN A 273 -10.08 14.58 -13.52
C GLN A 273 -8.76 15.35 -13.79
N ARG A 274 -8.64 16.54 -13.21
CA ARG A 274 -7.43 17.37 -13.29
C ARG A 274 -6.79 17.49 -11.91
N CYS A 275 -5.46 17.59 -11.91
CA CYS A 275 -4.70 17.81 -10.68
C CYS A 275 -4.74 19.30 -10.31
N ASP A 276 -5.27 19.62 -9.13
CA ASP A 276 -5.35 20.99 -8.63
C ASP A 276 -3.96 21.61 -8.40
N LEU A 277 -2.94 20.78 -8.15
CA LEU A 277 -1.55 21.24 -8.01
C LEU A 277 -0.83 21.44 -9.34
N TYR A 278 -1.49 21.33 -10.50
CA TYR A 278 -0.81 21.48 -11.79
C TYR A 278 -0.15 22.86 -11.92
N GLY A 279 1.17 22.88 -12.16
CA GLY A 279 1.99 24.09 -12.24
C GLY A 279 2.36 24.72 -10.89
N GLN A 280 1.90 24.16 -9.77
CA GLN A 280 2.23 24.63 -8.42
C GLN A 280 3.57 24.03 -7.95
N LYS A 281 4.26 24.73 -7.05
CA LYS A 281 5.55 24.30 -6.50
C LYS A 281 5.40 23.09 -5.57
N GLU A 282 4.23 22.98 -4.95
CA GLU A 282 3.81 21.95 -4.01
C GLU A 282 3.54 20.61 -4.70
N ARG A 283 3.37 20.61 -6.03
CA ARG A 283 3.18 19.38 -6.80
C ARG A 283 4.41 18.48 -6.64
N PRO A 284 4.27 17.21 -6.25
CA PRO A 284 5.41 16.31 -6.14
C PRO A 284 6.19 16.21 -7.46
N VAL A 285 7.51 16.19 -7.39
CA VAL A 285 8.40 16.02 -8.57
C VAL A 285 8.08 14.72 -9.31
N HIS A 286 7.67 13.67 -8.59
CA HIS A 286 7.14 12.44 -9.21
C HIS A 286 6.01 12.73 -10.20
N CYS A 287 5.06 13.61 -9.85
CA CYS A 287 3.98 14.02 -10.74
C CYS A 287 4.42 15.02 -11.81
N GLN A 288 5.36 15.92 -11.50
CA GLN A 288 5.86 16.92 -12.47
C GLN A 288 6.65 16.28 -13.60
N THR A 289 7.39 15.22 -13.28
CA THR A 289 8.20 14.46 -14.25
C THR A 289 7.38 13.41 -15.01
N TYR A 290 6.08 13.30 -14.70
CA TYR A 290 5.19 12.36 -15.36
C TYR A 290 4.92 12.80 -16.79
N ASP A 291 5.20 11.90 -17.73
CA ASP A 291 4.96 12.11 -19.16
C ASP A 291 3.71 11.32 -19.58
N ALA A 292 2.67 12.04 -20.01
CA ALA A 292 1.43 11.45 -20.47
C ALA A 292 1.61 10.50 -21.66
N TRP A 293 2.63 10.72 -22.50
CA TRP A 293 2.91 9.87 -23.66
C TRP A 293 3.50 8.52 -23.29
N SER A 294 4.22 8.47 -22.17
CA SER A 294 4.77 7.24 -21.60
C SER A 294 4.00 6.77 -20.37
N CYS A 295 2.77 7.26 -20.19
CA CYS A 295 1.86 6.89 -19.12
C CYS A 295 1.56 5.40 -19.18
N ARG A 296 2.18 4.64 -18.28
CA ARG A 296 1.98 3.18 -18.24
C ARG A 296 0.68 2.75 -17.60
N TYR A 297 0.02 3.67 -16.92
CA TYR A 297 -1.28 3.37 -16.35
C TYR A 297 -2.34 3.19 -17.44
N VAL A 298 -2.22 3.87 -18.59
CA VAL A 298 -3.17 3.70 -19.71
C VAL A 298 -3.18 2.25 -20.22
N PRO A 299 -2.07 1.64 -20.67
CA PRO A 299 -2.10 0.25 -21.10
C PRO A 299 -2.52 -0.69 -19.97
N THR A 300 -2.01 -0.49 -18.75
CA THR A 300 -2.30 -1.36 -17.61
C THR A 300 -3.76 -1.35 -17.17
N PHE A 301 -4.40 -0.18 -17.11
CA PHE A 301 -5.74 -0.04 -16.51
C PHE A 301 -6.86 0.25 -17.51
N LEU A 302 -6.56 0.80 -18.69
CA LEU A 302 -7.59 1.24 -19.65
C LEU A 302 -7.65 0.37 -20.90
N GLN A 303 -6.54 -0.27 -21.29
CA GLN A 303 -6.48 -1.05 -22.53
C GLN A 303 -6.40 -2.57 -22.31
N GLY A 304 -6.21 -3.01 -21.07
CA GLY A 304 -5.99 -4.42 -20.74
C GLY A 304 -4.59 -4.88 -21.17
N ASP A 305 -3.60 -4.71 -20.30
CA ASP A 305 -2.22 -5.13 -20.56
C ASP A 305 -2.08 -6.64 -20.35
N GLU A 306 -1.74 -7.40 -21.40
CA GLU A 306 -1.48 -8.84 -21.28
C GLU A 306 -0.31 -9.18 -20.34
N LEU A 307 0.55 -8.20 -20.02
CA LEU A 307 1.65 -8.33 -19.06
C LEU A 307 1.22 -7.99 -17.63
N TYR A 308 -0.08 -7.81 -17.40
CA TYR A 308 -0.62 -7.40 -16.13
C TYR A 308 -1.94 -8.12 -15.85
N THR A 309 -2.01 -8.87 -14.76
CA THR A 309 -3.23 -9.58 -14.37
C THR A 309 -3.54 -9.20 -12.94
N SER A 310 -4.52 -8.31 -12.75
CA SER A 310 -5.13 -8.11 -11.44
C SER A 310 -5.88 -9.39 -11.05
N ILE A 311 -5.76 -9.76 -9.78
CA ILE A 311 -6.37 -10.94 -9.20
C ILE A 311 -7.45 -10.45 -8.24
N PRO A 312 -8.73 -10.50 -8.66
CA PRO A 312 -9.83 -10.22 -7.76
C PRO A 312 -9.76 -11.13 -6.54
N VAL A 313 -10.07 -10.58 -5.37
CA VAL A 313 -10.06 -11.31 -4.09
C VAL A 313 -10.88 -12.61 -4.09
N ASP A 314 -12.01 -12.64 -4.79
CA ASP A 314 -12.87 -13.82 -4.93
C ASP A 314 -12.26 -14.89 -5.84
N GLN A 315 -11.23 -14.54 -6.61
CA GLN A 315 -10.43 -15.45 -7.42
C GLN A 315 -9.07 -15.80 -6.78
N TRP A 316 -8.67 -15.13 -5.68
CA TRP A 316 -7.37 -15.35 -5.03
C TRP A 316 -7.13 -16.82 -4.66
N ALA A 317 -8.14 -17.51 -4.10
CA ALA A 317 -8.04 -18.92 -3.75
C ALA A 317 -7.69 -19.83 -4.95
N LYS A 318 -8.13 -19.47 -6.16
CA LYS A 318 -7.77 -20.20 -7.38
C LYS A 318 -6.28 -20.05 -7.70
N VAL A 319 -5.72 -18.86 -7.48
CA VAL A 319 -4.29 -18.58 -7.69
C VAL A 319 -3.43 -19.25 -6.62
N VAL A 320 -3.86 -19.26 -5.35
CA VAL A 320 -3.19 -20.01 -4.28
C VAL A 320 -3.07 -21.49 -4.64
N GLY A 321 -4.10 -22.08 -5.25
CA GLY A 321 -4.09 -23.48 -5.71
C GLY A 321 -3.08 -23.79 -6.81
N LEU A 322 -2.46 -22.78 -7.44
CA LEU A 322 -1.37 -22.98 -8.41
C LEU A 322 0.00 -23.13 -7.74
N PHE A 323 0.14 -22.75 -6.47
CA PHE A 323 1.42 -22.88 -5.77
C PHE A 323 1.62 -24.30 -5.26
N VAL A 324 2.81 -24.84 -5.54
CA VAL A 324 3.27 -26.13 -4.99
C VAL A 324 4.36 -25.85 -3.97
N PHE A 325 4.15 -26.31 -2.74
CA PHE A 325 5.10 -26.16 -1.65
C PHE A 325 5.73 -27.51 -1.27
N ASP A 326 7.01 -27.50 -0.90
CA ASP A 326 7.66 -28.66 -0.28
C ASP A 326 7.31 -28.80 1.21
N GLU A 327 7.89 -29.81 1.88
CA GLU A 327 7.68 -30.08 3.30
C GLU A 327 8.17 -28.94 4.22
N SER A 328 9.09 -28.10 3.74
CA SER A 328 9.59 -26.92 4.46
C SER A 328 8.77 -25.65 4.18
N GLY A 329 7.74 -25.75 3.33
CA GLY A 329 6.90 -24.64 2.92
C GLY A 329 7.52 -23.75 1.85
N GLN A 330 8.64 -24.14 1.23
CA GLN A 330 9.25 -23.42 0.12
C GLN A 330 8.50 -23.73 -1.18
N THR A 331 8.37 -22.74 -2.06
CA THR A 331 7.73 -22.92 -3.37
C THR A 331 8.65 -23.71 -4.29
N VAL A 332 8.18 -24.86 -4.78
CA VAL A 332 8.95 -25.77 -5.66
C VAL A 332 8.91 -25.32 -7.12
N ASP A 333 7.76 -24.81 -7.56
CA ASP A 333 7.54 -24.33 -8.92
C ASP A 333 6.56 -23.14 -8.87
N PRO A 334 7.07 -21.90 -8.74
CA PRO A 334 6.19 -20.74 -8.65
C PRO A 334 5.44 -20.55 -9.97
N PRO A 335 4.11 -20.39 -9.94
CA PRO A 335 3.33 -20.24 -11.17
C PRO A 335 3.78 -18.99 -11.93
N ASP A 336 4.00 -19.14 -13.23
CA ASP A 336 4.33 -18.02 -14.08
C ASP A 336 3.13 -17.09 -14.32
N HIS A 337 3.42 -15.90 -14.84
CA HIS A 337 2.40 -14.90 -15.12
C HIS A 337 1.32 -15.41 -16.09
N GLN A 338 1.69 -16.22 -17.09
CA GLN A 338 0.75 -16.72 -18.11
C GLN A 338 -0.25 -17.70 -17.50
N SER A 339 0.22 -18.59 -16.63
CA SER A 339 -0.60 -19.57 -15.92
C SER A 339 -1.60 -18.87 -14.99
N ILE A 340 -1.17 -17.85 -14.27
CA ILE A 340 -2.04 -17.01 -13.45
C ILE A 340 -3.07 -16.28 -14.33
N SER A 341 -2.62 -15.66 -15.43
CA SER A 341 -3.52 -14.95 -16.35
C SER A 341 -4.59 -15.86 -16.93
N ALA A 342 -4.22 -17.07 -17.35
CA ALA A 342 -5.15 -18.07 -17.86
C ALA A 342 -6.16 -18.51 -16.78
N GLN A 343 -5.70 -18.73 -15.54
CA GLN A 343 -6.57 -19.13 -14.42
C GLN A 343 -7.62 -18.06 -14.09
N ILE A 344 -7.26 -16.78 -14.17
CA ILE A 344 -8.16 -15.64 -13.92
C ILE A 344 -9.14 -15.44 -15.08
N LYS A 345 -8.69 -15.56 -16.34
CA LYS A 345 -9.56 -15.37 -17.51
C LYS A 345 -10.62 -16.46 -17.71
N ASN A 346 -10.33 -17.68 -17.24
CA ASN A 346 -11.20 -18.85 -17.45
C ASN A 346 -12.24 -19.05 -16.34
N GLY A 347 -12.24 -18.22 -15.29
CA GLY A 347 -12.97 -18.48 -14.05
C GLY A 347 -13.79 -17.31 -13.58
#